data_AF-A0A1C0U6V1-F1
#
_entry.id   AF-A0A1C0U6V1-F1
#
_cell.length_a   1.000
_cell.length_b   1.000
_cell.length_c   1.000
_cell.angle_alpha   90.00
_cell.angle_beta   90.00
_cell.angle_gamma   90.00
#
_symmetry.space_group_name_H-M   'P 1'
#
loop_
_entity.id
_entity.type
_entity.pdbx_description
1 polymer ?
#
loop_
_entity_poly.entity_id
_entity_poly.type
_entity_poly.pdbx_seq_one_letter_code
_entity_poly.pdbx_strand_id
1 'polypeptide(L)'
;MEIRLDKYVITSDEYQFILNEIKINKEGKNIGQERLQTIGYYPRLEQLIKKLILLEIRRSDIKSLQDMRDKINQFATEISLKIK
;
A
#
# COMPACT_ATOMS: atom_id res chain seq x y z
N MET A 1 -10.37 6.58 -8.25
CA MET A 1 -10.54 5.62 -7.12
C MET A 1 -9.64 6.06 -5.98
N GLU A 2 -10.06 5.91 -4.71
CA GLU A 2 -9.20 6.11 -3.54
C GLU A 2 -9.50 5.05 -2.47
N ILE A 3 -8.49 4.26 -2.09
CA ILE A 3 -8.61 3.18 -1.09
C ILE A 3 -7.48 3.30 -0.08
N ARG A 4 -7.81 3.40 1.21
CA ARG A 4 -6.83 3.51 2.30
C ARG A 4 -6.55 2.17 2.97
N LEU A 5 -5.29 1.77 2.99
CA LEU A 5 -4.76 0.50 3.50
C LEU A 5 -3.67 0.78 4.52
N ASP A 6 -4.06 1.02 5.78
CA ASP A 6 -3.16 1.36 6.89
C ASP A 6 -2.16 2.48 6.51
N LYS A 7 -0.92 2.13 6.17
CA LYS A 7 0.16 3.06 5.79
C LYS A 7 0.15 3.44 4.31
N TYR A 8 -0.76 2.89 3.51
CA TYR A 8 -0.81 3.08 2.07
C TYR A 8 -2.14 3.66 1.61
N VAL A 9 -2.10 4.41 0.51
CA VAL A 9 -3.30 4.83 -0.23
C VAL A 9 -3.13 4.45 -1.69
N ILE A 10 -4.09 3.69 -2.20
CA ILE A 10 -4.23 3.44 -3.62
C ILE A 10 -5.11 4.54 -4.19
N THR A 11 -4.57 5.27 -5.16
CA THR A 11 -5.34 6.23 -5.97
C THR A 11 -5.32 5.79 -7.43
N SER A 12 -6.15 6.38 -8.28
CA SER A 12 -6.09 6.14 -9.73
C SER A 12 -6.44 7.41 -10.49
N ASP A 13 -5.79 7.59 -11.64
CA ASP A 13 -6.18 8.56 -12.67
C ASP A 13 -6.78 7.81 -13.89
N GLU A 14 -6.94 8.51 -15.02
CA GLU A 14 -7.49 7.94 -16.26
C GLU A 14 -6.56 6.89 -16.92
N TYR A 15 -5.28 6.86 -16.56
CA TYR A 15 -4.25 6.05 -17.23
C TYR A 15 -3.69 4.94 -16.34
N GLN A 16 -3.64 5.14 -15.02
CA GLN A 16 -2.89 4.26 -14.13
C GLN A 16 -3.41 4.26 -12.68
N PHE A 17 -3.00 3.22 -11.98
CA PHE A 17 -3.11 3.11 -10.53
C PHE A 17 -1.85 3.65 -9.87
N ILE A 18 -2.02 4.37 -8.77
CA ILE A 18 -0.95 5.07 -8.06
C ILE A 18 -0.91 4.53 -6.64
N LEU A 19 0.23 3.98 -6.24
CA LEU A 19 0.45 3.55 -4.86
C LEU A 19 1.17 4.65 -4.09
N ASN A 20 0.61 5.08 -2.98
CA ASN A 20 1.18 6.10 -2.10
C ASN A 20 1.44 5.54 -0.71
N GLU A 21 2.48 6.04 -0.04
CA GLU A 21 2.69 5.88 1.41
C GLU A 21 2.14 7.13 2.13
N ILE A 22 1.43 6.93 3.24
CA ILE A 22 1.01 7.99 4.15
C ILE A 22 2.21 8.33 5.05
N LYS A 23 2.65 9.58 4.99
CA LYS A 23 3.70 10.11 5.87
C LYS A 23 3.19 11.29 6.67
N ILE A 24 3.64 11.37 7.92
CA ILE A 24 3.43 12.55 8.74
C ILE A 24 4.61 13.49 8.55
N ASN A 25 4.33 14.75 8.21
CA ASN A 25 5.35 15.78 8.12
C ASN A 25 5.99 16.02 9.48
N LYS A 26 7.32 15.91 9.54
CA LYS A 26 8.08 16.09 10.77
C LYS A 26 8.63 17.50 10.95
N GLU A 27 8.66 18.29 9.87
CA GLU A 27 9.29 19.62 9.85
C GLU A 27 8.52 20.61 8.95
N GLY A 28 8.74 21.90 9.17
CA GLY A 28 8.17 23.00 8.37
C GLY A 28 6.79 23.48 8.83
N LYS A 29 6.09 24.22 7.97
CA LYS A 29 4.78 24.82 8.28
C LYS A 29 3.64 23.81 8.42
N ASN A 30 3.84 22.59 7.92
CA ASN A 30 2.81 21.55 7.86
C ASN A 30 3.10 20.37 8.79
N ILE A 31 3.88 20.58 9.86
CA ILE A 31 4.19 19.54 10.86
C ILE A 31 2.91 18.88 11.38
N GLY A 32 2.94 17.56 11.53
CA GLY A 32 1.80 16.77 12.02
C GLY A 32 0.74 16.48 10.96
N GLN A 33 0.78 17.12 9.79
CA GLN A 33 -0.15 16.83 8.71
C GLN A 33 0.28 15.59 7.92
N GLU A 34 -0.70 14.80 7.51
CA GLU A 34 -0.50 13.71 6.57
C GLU A 34 -0.15 14.25 5.18
N ARG A 35 0.77 13.58 4.51
CA ARG A 35 1.03 13.74 3.09
C ARG A 35 1.14 12.38 2.42
N LEU A 36 0.71 12.33 1.16
CA LEU A 36 0.93 11.18 0.30
C LEU A 36 2.31 11.31 -0.35
N GLN A 37 3.12 10.26 -0.20
CA GLN A 37 4.34 10.11 -0.97
C GLN A 37 4.16 8.98 -1.98
N THR A 38 4.21 9.32 -3.27
CA THR A 38 4.10 8.33 -4.34
C THR A 38 5.23 7.31 -4.28
N ILE A 39 4.85 6.04 -4.23
CA ILE A 39 5.77 4.89 -4.32
C ILE A 39 5.96 4.48 -5.77
N GLY A 40 4.89 4.51 -6.57
CA GLY A 40 4.96 4.14 -7.97
C GLY A 40 3.62 4.21 -8.70
N TYR A 41 3.72 4.11 -10.02
CA TYR A 41 2.63 4.14 -10.98
C TYR A 41 2.52 2.78 -11.67
N TYR A 42 1.30 2.29 -11.85
CA TYR A 42 1.02 0.93 -12.30
C TYR A 42 -0.11 0.96 -13.34
N PRO A 43 0.16 0.62 -14.61
CA PRO A 43 -0.87 0.54 -15.65
C PRO A 43 -1.98 -0.49 -15.35
N ARG A 44 -1.70 -1.48 -14.49
CA ARG A 44 -2.66 -2.53 -14.10
C ARG A 44 -2.71 -2.70 -12.60
N LEU A 45 -3.92 -2.92 -12.06
CA LEU A 45 -4.13 -3.14 -10.64
C LEU A 45 -3.35 -4.35 -10.12
N GLU A 46 -3.26 -5.44 -10.88
CA GLU A 46 -2.50 -6.65 -10.51
C GLU A 46 -1.02 -6.37 -10.21
N GLN A 47 -0.41 -5.42 -10.94
CA GLN A 47 0.99 -5.04 -10.74
C GLN A 47 1.16 -4.23 -9.45
N LEU A 48 0.21 -3.33 -9.16
CA LEU A 48 0.16 -2.59 -7.91
C LEU A 48 0.01 -3.53 -6.72
N ILE A 49 -0.95 -4.46 -6.78
CA ILE A 49 -1.20 -5.43 -5.69
C ILE A 49 0.04 -6.28 -5.43
N LYS A 50 0.74 -6.76 -6.47
CA LYS A 50 2.01 -7.50 -6.32
C LYS A 50 3.08 -6.66 -5.63
N LYS A 51 3.21 -5.37 -6.00
CA LYS A 51 4.15 -4.46 -5.33
C LYS A 51 3.79 -4.29 -3.86
N LEU A 52 2.52 -4.09 -3.57
CA LEU A 52 2.03 -3.83 -2.23
C LEU A 52 2.27 -5.02 -1.29
N ILE A 53 1.96 -6.23 -1.75
CA ILE A 53 2.29 -7.48 -1.05
C ILE A 53 3.80 -7.59 -0.78
N LEU A 54 4.63 -7.28 -1.78
CA LEU A 54 6.09 -7.32 -1.63
C LEU A 54 6.60 -6.32 -0.58
N LEU A 55 6.00 -5.13 -0.50
CA LEU A 55 6.34 -4.14 0.52
C LEU A 55 5.97 -4.64 1.91
N GLU A 56 4.78 -5.22 2.07
CA GLU A 56 4.33 -5.82 3.34
C GLU A 56 5.25 -6.96 3.78
N ILE A 57 5.63 -7.86 2.88
CA ILE A 57 6.57 -8.95 3.16
C ILE A 57 7.91 -8.39 3.62
N ARG A 58 8.46 -7.38 2.93
CA ARG A 58 9.76 -6.78 3.28
C ARG A 58 9.76 -6.03 4.61
N ARG A 59 8.59 -5.52 5.04
CA ARG A 59 8.44 -4.84 6.33
C ARG A 59 8.11 -5.79 7.47
N SER A 60 7.59 -6.97 7.16
CA SER A 60 7.22 -7.98 8.14
C SER A 60 8.45 -8.78 8.58
N ASP A 61 8.50 -9.13 9.87
CA ASP A 61 9.49 -10.06 10.42
C ASP A 61 9.13 -11.50 10.02
N ILE A 62 9.24 -11.80 8.72
CA ILE A 62 8.90 -13.11 8.15
C ILE A 62 10.02 -14.10 8.46
N LYS A 63 9.72 -15.14 9.25
CA LYS A 63 10.71 -16.14 9.69
C LYS A 63 10.62 -17.44 8.92
N SER A 64 9.53 -17.66 8.18
CA SER A 64 9.31 -18.86 7.40
C SER A 64 8.44 -18.61 6.17
N LEU A 65 8.43 -19.58 5.24
CA LEU A 65 7.51 -19.56 4.09
C LEU A 65 6.04 -19.64 4.51
N GLN A 66 5.75 -20.28 5.64
CA GLN A 66 4.39 -20.34 6.19
C GLN A 66 3.94 -18.95 6.64
N ASP A 67 4.79 -18.23 7.37
CA ASP A 67 4.50 -16.84 7.80
C ASP A 67 4.28 -15.93 6.59
N MET A 68 5.06 -16.12 5.53
CA MET A 68 4.89 -15.40 4.27
C MET A 68 3.52 -15.66 3.65
N ARG A 69 3.13 -16.94 3.53
CA ARG A 69 1.84 -17.33 2.97
C ARG A 69 0.69 -16.75 3.79
N ASP A 70 0.77 -16.85 5.11
CA ASP A 70 -0.30 -16.41 6.01
C ASP A 70 -0.44 -14.88 5.97
N LYS A 71 0.69 -14.15 5.91
CA LYS A 71 0.69 -12.69 5.72
C LYS A 71 0.13 -12.27 4.36
N ILE A 72 0.49 -12.97 3.27
CA ILE A 72 -0.08 -12.73 1.93
C ILE A 72 -1.60 -12.89 1.95
N ASN A 73 -2.09 -14.00 2.53
CA ASN A 73 -3.52 -14.30 2.59
C ASN A 73 -4.28 -13.26 3.42
N GLN A 74 -3.78 -12.92 4.62
CA GLN A 74 -4.36 -11.88 5.47
C GLN A 74 -4.50 -10.56 4.70
N PHE A 75 -3.44 -10.16 4.00
CA PHE A 75 -3.43 -8.90 3.27
C PHE A 75 -4.34 -8.91 2.04
N ALA A 76 -4.40 -10.02 1.30
CA ALA A 76 -5.33 -10.20 0.19
C ALA A 76 -6.80 -10.10 0.66
N THR A 77 -7.13 -10.70 1.81
CA THR A 77 -8.46 -10.56 2.42
C THR A 77 -8.75 -9.12 2.82
N GLU A 78 -7.81 -8.43 3.46
CA GLU A 78 -7.99 -7.02 3.82
C GLU A 78 -8.28 -6.15 2.59
N ILE A 79 -7.46 -6.29 1.54
CA ILE A 79 -7.68 -5.57 0.28
C ILE A 79 -9.08 -5.88 -0.26
N SER A 80 -9.46 -7.15 -0.36
CA SER A 80 -10.77 -7.54 -0.90
C SER A 80 -11.94 -6.96 -0.13
N LEU A 81 -11.79 -6.67 1.16
CA LEU A 81 -12.82 -6.02 1.97
C LEU A 81 -12.93 -4.52 1.71
N LYS A 82 -11.84 -3.87 1.29
CA LYS A 82 -11.79 -2.42 1.07
C LYS A 82 -12.00 -1.99 -0.39
N ILE A 83 -11.88 -2.91 -1.35
CA ILE A 83 -12.18 -2.67 -2.78
C ILE A 83 -13.64 -3.09 -3.09
N LYS A 84 -14.60 -2.71 -2.25
CA LYS A 84 -16.04 -2.94 -2.52
C LYS A 84 -16.69 -1.72 -3.16
#